data_AF-A0A8K0C6E2-F1
#
_entry.id   AF-A0A8K0C6E2-F1
#
_cell.length_a   1.000
_cell.length_b   1.000
_cell.length_c   1.000
_cell.angle_alpha   90.00
_cell.angle_beta   90.00
_cell.angle_gamma   90.00
#
_symmetry.space_group_name_H-M   'P 1'
#
loop_
_entity.id
_entity.type
_entity.pdbx_description
1 polymer ?
#
loop_
_entity_poly.entity_id
_entity_poly.type
_entity_poly.pdbx_seq_one_letter_code
_entity_poly.pdbx_strand_id
1 'polypeptide(L)'
;MKKDKKKNNVVLKGIEAHTKNEQINSNAIEKFKKDKLNLDIKINGVKQIKTKWDRLMVIAKCETFEQKLQVMKATNKLKGIAYYIEDELSPDEIKLQEKLRNLARKEWGKQKNSKDRT
;
A
#
# COMPACT_ATOMS: atom_id res chain seq x y z
N MET A 1 -13.54 6.84 17.14
CA MET A 1 -14.23 7.25 15.89
C MET A 1 -13.33 7.47 14.64
N LYS A 2 -12.00 7.60 14.72
CA LYS A 2 -11.14 7.73 13.51
C LYS A 2 -10.63 6.39 12.91
N LYS A 3 -10.65 5.29 13.67
CA LYS A 3 -10.12 3.97 13.26
C LYS A 3 -10.92 3.33 12.10
N ASP A 4 -12.25 3.42 12.11
CA ASP A 4 -13.07 2.71 11.10
C ASP A 4 -13.00 3.31 9.70
N LYS A 5 -12.67 4.60 9.57
CA LYS A 5 -12.66 5.28 8.26
C LYS A 5 -11.55 4.81 7.32
N LYS A 6 -10.52 4.12 7.83
CA LYS A 6 -9.35 3.66 7.06
C LYS A 6 -9.29 2.15 6.88
N LYS A 7 -10.18 1.41 7.54
CA LYS A 7 -10.13 -0.06 7.58
C LYS A 7 -10.13 -0.68 6.18
N ASN A 8 -10.86 -0.08 5.24
CA ASN A 8 -11.02 -0.59 3.87
C ASN A 8 -10.10 0.10 2.85
N ASN A 9 -9.17 0.94 3.31
CA ASN A 9 -8.31 1.71 2.42
C ASN A 9 -7.03 0.94 2.12
N VAL A 10 -6.57 1.07 0.88
CA VAL A 10 -5.25 0.62 0.43
C VAL A 10 -4.52 1.78 -0.21
N VAL A 11 -3.21 1.78 -0.06
CA VAL A 11 -2.31 2.77 -0.60
C VAL A 11 -1.59 2.17 -1.80
N LEU A 12 -1.79 2.74 -2.97
CA LEU A 12 -1.20 2.34 -4.23
C LEU A 12 -0.05 3.28 -4.58
N LYS A 13 1.12 2.73 -4.90
CA LYS A 13 2.32 3.47 -5.30
C LYS A 13 2.77 3.04 -6.69
N GLY A 14 3.27 3.99 -7.47
CA GLY A 14 3.80 3.75 -8.81
C GLY A 14 2.75 3.71 -9.91
N ILE A 15 1.47 3.98 -9.60
CA ILE A 15 0.42 4.15 -10.60
C ILE A 15 0.56 5.54 -11.23
N GLU A 16 0.42 5.62 -12.55
CA GLU A 16 0.39 6.84 -13.36
C GLU A 16 -0.86 7.69 -13.07
N ALA A 17 -1.03 8.12 -11.83
CA ALA A 17 -2.14 8.94 -11.36
C ALA A 17 -1.75 10.42 -11.43
N HIS A 18 -1.67 10.99 -12.63
CA HIS A 18 -1.01 12.27 -12.89
C HIS A 18 -1.84 13.52 -12.67
N THR A 19 -3.07 13.41 -12.15
CA THR A 19 -3.97 14.57 -12.07
C THR A 19 -4.69 14.66 -10.72
N LYS A 20 -5.10 15.88 -10.33
CA LYS A 20 -6.03 16.10 -9.21
C LYS A 20 -7.45 15.61 -9.53
N ASN A 21 -7.69 15.09 -10.74
CA ASN A 21 -8.98 14.63 -11.18
C ASN A 21 -9.23 13.22 -10.66
N GLU A 22 -10.19 13.08 -9.74
CA GLU A 22 -10.56 11.80 -9.14
C GLU A 22 -11.07 10.79 -10.16
N GLN A 23 -11.76 11.23 -11.21
CA GLN A 23 -12.28 10.33 -12.26
C GLN A 23 -11.16 9.68 -13.05
N ILE A 24 -10.13 10.45 -13.43
CA ILE A 24 -8.96 9.93 -14.15
C ILE A 24 -8.23 8.90 -13.28
N ASN A 25 -8.07 9.21 -11.99
CA ASN A 25 -7.39 8.30 -11.05
C ASN A 25 -8.22 7.04 -10.79
N SER A 26 -9.55 7.13 -10.72
CA SER A 26 -10.46 5.97 -10.64
C SER A 26 -10.31 5.07 -11.87
N ASN A 27 -10.35 5.64 -13.07
CA ASN A 27 -10.18 4.86 -14.31
C ASN A 27 -8.80 4.16 -14.36
N ALA A 28 -7.74 4.85 -13.92
CA ALA A 28 -6.39 4.26 -13.84
C ALA A 28 -6.34 3.07 -12.86
N ILE A 29 -7.01 3.18 -11.71
CA ILE A 29 -7.12 2.09 -10.73
C ILE A 29 -7.97 0.95 -11.28
N GLU A 30 -9.04 1.25 -12.02
CA GLU A 30 -9.86 0.22 -12.67
C GLU A 30 -9.09 -0.58 -13.72
N LYS A 31 -8.26 0.10 -14.50
CA LYS A 31 -7.35 -0.56 -15.44
C LYS A 31 -6.31 -1.39 -14.70
N PHE A 32 -5.72 -0.85 -13.63
CA PHE A 32 -4.73 -1.54 -12.82
C PHE A 32 -5.29 -2.82 -12.17
N LYS A 33 -6.50 -2.79 -11.58
CA LYS A 33 -7.11 -3.98 -10.94
C LYS A 33 -7.38 -5.10 -11.95
N LYS A 34 -7.78 -4.75 -13.19
CA LYS A 34 -8.01 -5.72 -14.26
C LYS A 34 -6.70 -6.25 -14.82
N ASP A 35 -5.82 -5.36 -15.29
CA ASP A 35 -4.63 -5.74 -16.05
C ASP A 35 -3.53 -6.36 -15.20
N LYS A 36 -3.35 -5.89 -13.96
CA LYS A 36 -2.22 -6.29 -13.10
C LYS A 36 -2.61 -7.25 -11.98
N LEU A 37 -3.82 -7.10 -11.44
CA LEU A 37 -4.27 -7.93 -10.32
C LEU A 37 -5.25 -9.03 -10.75
N ASN A 38 -5.92 -8.87 -11.90
CA ASN A 38 -7.03 -9.71 -12.35
C ASN A 38 -8.10 -9.87 -11.25
N LEU A 39 -8.57 -8.74 -10.72
CA LEU A 39 -9.56 -8.67 -9.65
C LEU A 39 -10.77 -7.83 -10.09
N ASP A 40 -11.97 -8.34 -9.82
CA ASP A 40 -13.22 -7.59 -9.94
C ASP A 40 -13.65 -7.09 -8.55
N ILE A 41 -13.25 -5.86 -8.23
CA ILE A 41 -13.52 -5.21 -6.94
C ILE A 41 -14.10 -3.82 -7.15
N LYS A 42 -14.97 -3.39 -6.23
CA LYS A 42 -15.54 -2.05 -6.22
C LYS A 42 -14.68 -1.09 -5.40
N ILE A 43 -14.39 0.07 -5.99
CA ILE A 43 -13.66 1.17 -5.34
C ILE A 43 -14.64 2.33 -5.16
N ASN A 44 -14.90 2.70 -3.90
CA ASN A 44 -15.90 3.71 -3.52
C ASN A 44 -15.32 5.13 -3.47
N GLY A 45 -14.03 5.29 -3.76
CA GLY A 45 -13.38 6.58 -3.76
C GLY A 45 -11.89 6.47 -3.93
N VAL A 46 -11.31 7.50 -4.52
CA VAL A 46 -9.90 7.57 -4.86
C VAL A 46 -9.39 8.93 -4.42
N LYS A 47 -8.35 8.94 -3.59
CA LYS A 47 -7.74 10.17 -3.10
C LYS A 47 -6.24 10.18 -3.38
N GLN A 48 -5.79 11.20 -4.08
CA GLN A 48 -4.36 11.43 -4.30
C GLN A 48 -3.68 11.87 -3.00
N ILE A 49 -2.53 11.27 -2.69
CA ILE A 49 -1.59 11.76 -1.69
C ILE A 49 -0.31 12.18 -2.40
N LYS A 50 0.12 13.43 -2.21
CA LYS A 50 1.45 13.85 -2.64
C LYS A 50 2.50 13.31 -1.68
N THR A 51 3.58 12.76 -2.23
CA THR A 51 4.81 12.51 -1.46
C THR A 51 5.90 13.49 -1.82
N LYS A 52 6.91 13.59 -0.95
CA LYS A 52 8.08 14.47 -1.08
C LYS A 52 8.98 14.15 -2.29
N TRP A 53 8.75 13.04 -3.00
CA TRP A 53 9.70 12.45 -3.96
C TRP A 53 9.08 12.14 -5.34
N ASP A 54 8.19 13.00 -5.84
CA ASP A 54 7.54 12.92 -7.18
C ASP A 54 6.81 11.60 -7.52
N ARG A 55 6.82 10.63 -6.62
CA ARG A 55 6.08 9.38 -6.72
C ARG A 55 4.68 9.62 -6.19
N LEU A 56 3.76 9.73 -7.12
CA LEU A 56 2.33 9.82 -6.86
C LEU A 56 1.88 8.58 -6.09
N MET A 57 1.21 8.83 -4.96
CA MET A 57 0.56 7.81 -4.17
C MET A 57 -0.94 8.06 -4.19
N VAL A 58 -1.72 6.99 -4.22
CA VAL A 58 -3.17 7.10 -4.26
C VAL A 58 -3.77 6.18 -3.21
N ILE A 59 -4.73 6.69 -2.46
CA ILE A 59 -5.58 5.88 -1.60
C ILE A 59 -6.76 5.42 -2.42
N ALA A 60 -6.97 4.12 -2.50
CA ALA A 60 -8.20 3.54 -3.01
C ALA A 60 -9.02 3.01 -1.82
N LYS A 61 -10.28 3.40 -1.74
CA LYS A 61 -11.22 2.91 -0.72
C LYS A 61 -12.00 1.73 -1.28
N CYS A 62 -11.73 0.53 -0.78
CA CYS A 62 -12.55 -0.64 -1.12
C CYS A 62 -13.93 -0.54 -0.48
N GLU A 63 -14.92 -1.19 -1.08
CA GLU A 63 -16.28 -1.25 -0.52
C GLU A 63 -16.28 -2.02 0.81
N THR A 64 -15.62 -3.17 0.83
CA THR A 64 -15.55 -4.06 2.00
C THR A 64 -14.11 -4.34 2.44
N PHE A 65 -13.98 -4.84 3.67
CA PHE A 65 -12.68 -5.26 4.20
C PHE A 65 -12.16 -6.52 3.48
N GLU A 66 -13.06 -7.42 3.10
CA GLU A 66 -12.76 -8.63 2.33
C GLU A 66 -12.17 -8.30 0.97
N GLN A 67 -12.71 -7.30 0.27
CA GLN A 67 -12.13 -6.82 -1.00
C GLN A 67 -10.72 -6.26 -0.80
N LYS A 68 -10.50 -5.46 0.26
CA LYS A 68 -9.16 -5.02 0.61
C LYS A 68 -8.21 -6.20 0.84
N LEU A 69 -8.64 -7.23 1.56
CA LEU A 69 -7.82 -8.43 1.78
C LEU A 69 -7.47 -9.14 0.47
N GLN A 70 -8.41 -9.22 -0.49
CA GLN A 70 -8.14 -9.76 -1.83
C GLN A 70 -7.08 -8.96 -2.56
N VAL A 71 -7.17 -7.62 -2.53
CA VAL A 71 -6.15 -6.72 -3.11
C VAL A 71 -4.79 -6.96 -2.46
N MET A 72 -4.74 -7.00 -1.13
CA MET A 72 -3.51 -7.22 -0.37
C MET A 72 -2.88 -8.58 -0.65
N LYS A 73 -3.68 -9.64 -0.86
CA LYS A 73 -3.17 -10.97 -1.25
C LYS A 73 -2.63 -10.98 -2.68
N ALA A 74 -3.25 -10.22 -3.59
CA ALA A 74 -2.82 -10.13 -4.98
C ALA A 74 -1.50 -9.37 -5.17
N THR A 75 -0.99 -8.69 -4.15
CA THR A 75 0.30 -7.97 -4.19
C THR A 75 1.49 -8.85 -4.57
N ASN A 76 1.43 -10.15 -4.29
CA ASN A 76 2.47 -11.09 -4.71
C ASN A 76 2.64 -11.13 -6.25
N LYS A 77 1.58 -10.81 -7.02
CA LYS A 77 1.64 -10.71 -8.49
C LYS A 77 2.43 -9.50 -8.98
N LEU A 78 2.71 -8.54 -8.10
CA LEU A 78 3.43 -7.30 -8.42
C LEU A 78 4.93 -7.41 -8.13
N LYS A 79 5.42 -8.56 -7.64
CA LYS A 79 6.85 -8.76 -7.36
C LYS A 79 7.68 -8.57 -8.64
N GLY A 80 8.72 -7.74 -8.54
CA GLY A 80 9.59 -7.40 -9.67
C GLY A 80 9.09 -6.24 -10.54
N ILE A 81 7.94 -5.65 -10.21
CA ILE A 81 7.37 -4.49 -10.92
C ILE A 81 7.42 -3.26 -10.00
N ALA A 82 7.46 -2.06 -10.58
CA ALA A 82 7.52 -0.79 -9.85
C ALA A 82 6.20 -0.38 -9.15
N TYR A 83 5.24 -1.30 -8.99
CA TYR A 83 3.97 -1.05 -8.31
C TYR A 83 3.98 -1.64 -6.91
N TYR A 84 3.48 -0.89 -5.94
CA TYR A 84 3.37 -1.34 -4.55
C TYR A 84 1.97 -1.07 -4.02
N ILE A 85 1.48 -1.98 -3.19
CA ILE A 85 0.22 -1.81 -2.44
C ILE A 85 0.54 -2.00 -0.97
N GLU A 86 0.10 -1.05 -0.16
CA GLU A 86 0.28 -1.05 1.28
C GLU A 86 -1.05 -0.78 2.00
N ASP A 87 -1.10 -1.11 3.28
CA ASP A 87 -2.22 -0.74 4.13
C ASP A 87 -2.16 0.76 4.48
N GLU A 88 -3.31 1.44 4.56
CA GLU A 88 -3.37 2.80 5.09
C GLU A 88 -3.36 2.80 6.62
N LEU A 89 -2.17 2.88 7.18
CA LEU A 89 -1.99 2.90 8.63
C LEU A 89 -2.40 4.24 9.27
N SER A 90 -2.93 4.17 10.48
CA SER A 90 -3.09 5.30 11.38
C SER A 90 -1.73 5.77 11.95
N PRO A 91 -1.61 7.01 12.46
CA PRO A 91 -0.36 7.50 13.04
C PRO A 91 0.23 6.60 14.13
N ASP A 92 -0.62 5.99 14.96
CA ASP A 92 -0.17 5.08 16.03
C ASP A 92 0.35 3.75 15.48
N GLU A 93 -0.30 3.23 14.43
CA GLU A 93 0.15 2.02 13.72
C GLU A 93 1.45 2.28 12.95
N ILE A 94 1.63 3.47 12.38
CA ILE A 94 2.89 3.88 11.74
C ILE A 94 4.01 3.86 12.79
N LYS A 95 3.80 4.49 13.96
CA LYS A 95 4.79 4.48 15.06
C LYS A 95 5.11 3.06 15.52
N LEU A 96 4.10 2.20 15.65
CA LEU A 96 4.29 0.80 16.02
C LEU A 96 5.10 0.05 14.95
N GLN A 97 4.76 0.23 13.67
CA GLN A 97 5.47 -0.38 12.56
C GLN A 97 6.94 0.07 12.50
N GLU A 98 7.23 1.34 12.75
CA GLU A 98 8.59 1.87 12.84
C GLU A 98 9.38 1.24 13.99
N LYS A 99 8.75 1.10 15.17
CA LYS A 99 9.36 0.40 16.32
C LYS A 99 9.70 -1.05 15.97
N LEU A 100 8.77 -1.78 15.36
CA LEU A 100 8.98 -3.16 14.93
C LEU A 100 10.11 -3.28 13.88
N ARG A 101 10.16 -2.37 12.90
CA ARG A 101 11.24 -2.33 11.90
C ARG A 101 12.59 -2.06 12.54
N ASN A 102 12.66 -1.17 13.52
CA ASN A 102 13.89 -0.86 14.24
C ASN A 102 14.36 -2.06 15.08
N LEU A 103 13.44 -2.77 15.74
CA LEU A 103 13.75 -4.01 16.44
C LEU A 103 14.28 -5.09 15.48
N ALA A 104 13.58 -5.33 14.37
CA ALA A 104 14.01 -6.32 13.37
C ALA A 104 15.41 -6.01 12.81
N ARG A 105 15.72 -4.74 12.52
CA ARG A 105 17.06 -4.32 12.09
C ARG A 105 18.14 -4.60 13.13
N LYS A 106 17.85 -4.35 14.42
CA LYS A 106 18.79 -4.64 15.51
C LYS A 106 19.06 -6.14 15.63
N GLU A 107 18.02 -6.98 15.56
CA GLU A 107 18.17 -8.43 15.65
C GLU A 107 18.90 -9.03 14.44
N TRP A 108 18.62 -8.55 13.22
CA TRP A 108 19.39 -8.96 12.04
C TRP A 108 20.84 -8.50 12.06
N GLY A 109 21.12 -7.30 12.58
CA GLY A 109 22.50 -6.83 12.76
C GLY A 109 23.30 -7.70 13.72
N LYS A 110 22.67 -8.18 14.79
CA LYS A 110 23.29 -9.13 15.73
C LYS A 110 23.58 -10.48 15.08
N GLN A 111 22.65 -11.03 14.28
CA GLN A 111 22.86 -12.28 13.55
C GLN A 111 23.97 -12.19 12.50
N LYS A 112 24.18 -11.02 11.88
CA LYS A 112 25.25 -10.80 10.91
C LYS A 112 26.61 -10.81 11.62
N ASN A 113 26.73 -10.08 12.73
CA ASN A 113 27.96 -10.01 13.52
C ASN A 113 28.32 -11.34 14.23
N SER A 114 27.35 -12.23 14.48
CA SER A 114 27.63 -13.55 15.03
C SER A 114 28.13 -14.55 13.97
N LYS A 115 27.71 -14.41 12.71
CA LYS A 115 28.18 -15.27 11.61
C LYS A 115 29.60 -14.93 11.15
N ASP A 116 30.00 -13.66 11.23
CA ASP A 116 31.37 -13.22 10.89
C ASP A 116 32.42 -13.56 11.98
N ARG A 117 32.02 -14.21 13.09
CA ARG A 117 32.90 -14.64 14.20
C ARG A 117 33.03 -16.17 14.35
N THR A 118 32.55 -16.93 13.36
CA THR A 118 32.67 -18.39 13.26
C THR A 118 33.33 -18.74 11.94
#